data_AF-A0A8I3AN82-F1
#
_entry.id   AF-A0A8I3AN82-F1
#
_cell.length_a   1.000
_cell.length_b   1.000
_cell.length_c   1.000
_cell.angle_alpha   90.00
_cell.angle_beta   90.00
_cell.angle_gamma   90.00
#
_symmetry.space_group_name_H-M   'P 1'
#
loop_
_entity.id
_entity.type
_entity.pdbx_description
1 polymer ?
#
loop_
_entity_poly.entity_id
_entity_poly.type
_entity_poly.pdbx_seq_one_letter_code
_entity_poly.pdbx_strand_id
1 'polypeptide(L)'
;MANQPLESKSVGKVETEAYPYDLGSYSRKVTTTSDAAQTWFDRGLIWSYAFNHEEAARCFARAAEHDPRCAMAYWGLAYAVGPNYNKTWARYDAEDFKASAQRGSEALARATELIGQASPVEQALVRALATRFPSANASSGETPATLDRAYADAMKAVHDDFPSDLEVKALYPESLMCIRPRQLWNLDTGAPTTQETVDARHAIEAGFALPGGRTHAALNHLYIHLMEMSQTVALALPAADRLRDLVPDGSHLQHMATHIDAAVGDYRHSIESNRRAARSDDIYFERDSASVLYKAYRTHNLSALVYAAMMSGRSEDAISAARHIRQVLTPELLAVRSPPMVDWVEFQGGILVHALIRFGRWEELLEVEAPADAILWSITTAVTYYGRAIALGVLGRKEEARAERDKFEQARAAVPRERRWGITAVAKEVLEVASLMCEGELVYREGEHDRAFDLLRRAVTLEDNLPYSDPPLWMQPVRHALGALLLEQGRSEEAEVAYRQDLGLSQDLSRRKARLGNVWGVARAA
;
A
#
# COMPACT_ATOMS: atom_id res chain seq x y z
N MET A 1 22.66 71.92 -5.24
CA MET A 1 23.00 70.61 -5.82
C MET A 1 24.06 69.97 -4.95
N ALA A 2 23.65 69.07 -4.04
CA ALA A 2 24.55 68.39 -3.13
C ALA A 2 24.00 67.00 -2.81
N ASN A 3 24.88 66.00 -2.90
CA ASN A 3 24.70 64.58 -2.62
C ASN A 3 24.05 64.30 -1.26
N GLN A 4 23.17 63.31 -1.22
CA GLN A 4 22.93 62.48 -0.03
C GLN A 4 23.07 60.99 -0.39
N PRO A 5 23.65 60.14 0.49
CA PRO A 5 23.84 58.72 0.22
C PRO A 5 22.55 57.93 0.50
N LEU A 6 22.30 56.93 -0.34
CA LEU A 6 21.30 55.88 -0.08
C LEU A 6 21.82 54.98 1.04
N GLU A 7 21.30 55.18 2.26
CA GLU A 7 21.50 54.25 3.37
C GLU A 7 20.76 52.93 3.11
N SER A 8 21.46 51.84 3.41
CA SER A 8 21.04 50.45 3.30
C SER A 8 19.77 50.17 4.10
N LYS A 9 18.68 49.83 3.42
CA LYS A 9 17.55 49.14 4.06
C LYS A 9 17.84 47.65 4.12
N SER A 10 18.05 47.22 5.37
CA SER A 10 17.90 45.88 5.94
C SER A 10 17.53 44.76 4.97
N VAL A 11 18.40 43.75 4.98
CA VAL A 11 18.13 42.35 4.61
C VAL A 11 16.68 41.99 4.95
N GLY A 12 15.86 41.84 3.91
CA GLY A 12 14.52 41.31 4.07
C GLY A 12 14.63 39.92 4.66
N LYS A 13 14.03 39.73 5.85
CA LYS A 13 13.59 38.42 6.32
C LYS A 13 12.77 37.82 5.18
N VAL A 14 13.32 36.82 4.50
CA VAL A 14 12.55 35.96 3.62
C VAL A 14 11.52 35.30 4.52
N GLU A 15 10.25 35.59 4.29
CA GLU A 15 9.14 34.82 4.86
C GLU A 15 9.32 33.38 4.37
N THR A 16 9.94 32.54 5.19
CA THR A 16 9.64 31.11 5.17
C THR A 16 8.17 31.02 5.56
N GLU A 17 7.26 30.86 4.59
CA GLU A 17 5.94 30.30 4.92
C GLU A 17 6.20 29.09 5.83
N ALA A 18 5.66 29.14 7.05
CA ALA A 18 5.82 28.05 8.00
C ALA A 18 5.24 26.80 7.33
N TYR A 19 6.11 25.87 6.97
CA TYR A 19 5.69 24.65 6.31
C TYR A 19 4.86 23.84 7.31
N PRO A 20 3.60 23.49 6.98
CA PRO A 20 2.64 23.06 7.99
C PRO A 20 2.80 21.60 8.42
N TYR A 21 3.82 20.90 7.89
CA TYR A 21 4.08 19.48 8.09
C TYR A 21 5.44 19.24 8.74
N ASP A 22 5.47 18.39 9.76
CA ASP A 22 6.68 17.86 10.38
C ASP A 22 7.17 16.62 9.60
N LEU A 23 8.22 16.82 8.81
CA LEU A 23 8.86 15.78 8.01
C LEU A 23 10.11 15.18 8.68
N GLY A 24 10.35 15.50 9.95
CA GLY A 24 11.58 15.17 10.65
C GLY A 24 12.77 16.02 10.20
N SER A 25 13.98 15.53 10.48
CA SER A 25 15.24 16.28 10.30
C SER A 25 16.12 15.78 9.15
N TYR A 26 15.55 15.02 8.22
CA TYR A 26 16.31 14.46 7.12
C TYR A 26 16.82 15.55 6.18
N SER A 27 18.07 15.42 5.71
CA SER A 27 18.62 16.31 4.69
C SER A 27 19.62 15.58 3.80
N ARG A 28 19.54 15.84 2.50
CA ARG A 28 20.54 15.44 1.51
C ARG A 28 21.13 16.69 0.89
N LYS A 29 22.39 16.98 1.20
CA LYS A 29 23.09 18.10 0.59
C LYS A 29 23.15 17.92 -0.93
N VAL A 30 22.64 18.90 -1.67
CA VAL A 30 22.73 18.98 -3.13
C VAL A 30 23.55 20.17 -3.59
N THR A 31 23.98 20.16 -4.85
CA THR A 31 24.68 21.29 -5.45
C THR A 31 23.71 22.45 -5.70
N THR A 32 23.63 23.33 -4.70
CA THR A 32 22.94 24.61 -4.72
C THR A 32 23.67 25.59 -3.80
N THR A 33 23.47 26.89 -4.03
CA THR A 33 23.90 27.95 -3.11
C THR A 33 22.75 28.59 -2.35
N SER A 34 21.52 28.08 -2.55
CA SER A 34 20.29 28.60 -1.95
C SER A 34 19.83 27.69 -0.82
N ASP A 35 19.92 28.16 0.42
CA ASP A 35 19.42 27.43 1.60
C ASP A 35 17.91 27.12 1.49
N ALA A 36 17.17 28.02 0.85
CA ALA A 36 15.75 27.81 0.57
C ALA A 36 15.54 26.66 -0.43
N ALA A 37 16.33 26.60 -1.51
CA ALA A 37 16.26 25.49 -2.47
C ALA A 37 16.63 24.15 -1.81
N GLN A 38 17.67 24.13 -0.97
CA GLN A 38 18.06 22.95 -0.19
C GLN A 38 16.91 22.46 0.71
N THR A 39 16.28 23.38 1.45
CA THR A 39 15.14 23.05 2.34
C THR A 39 13.96 22.46 1.56
N TRP A 40 13.59 23.06 0.43
CA TRP A 40 12.49 22.56 -0.40
C TRP A 40 12.83 21.23 -1.08
N PHE A 41 14.09 21.02 -1.47
CA PHE A 41 14.56 19.75 -2.01
C PHE A 41 14.43 18.63 -0.96
N ASP A 42 14.87 18.87 0.28
CA ASP A 42 14.78 17.90 1.37
C ASP A 42 13.33 17.50 1.66
N ARG A 43 12.41 18.47 1.67
CA ARG A 43 10.96 18.20 1.79
C ARG A 43 10.42 17.35 0.64
N GLY A 44 10.78 17.69 -0.60
CA GLY A 44 10.36 16.94 -1.78
C GLY A 44 10.87 15.51 -1.76
N LEU A 45 12.08 15.29 -1.27
CA LEU A 45 12.68 13.98 -1.14
C LEU A 45 11.94 13.13 -0.09
N ILE A 46 11.64 13.69 1.08
CA ILE A 46 10.88 12.97 2.11
C ILE A 46 9.45 12.65 1.66
N TRP A 47 8.76 13.58 0.99
CA TRP A 47 7.43 13.28 0.44
C TRP A 47 7.46 12.21 -0.65
N SER A 48 8.53 12.18 -1.45
CA SER A 48 8.73 11.10 -2.41
C SER A 48 8.90 9.75 -1.69
N TYR A 49 9.64 9.71 -0.58
CA TYR A 49 9.74 8.50 0.24
C TYR A 49 8.43 8.12 0.93
N ALA A 50 7.60 9.10 1.27
CA ALA A 50 6.25 8.87 1.80
C ALA A 50 5.19 8.60 0.72
N PHE A 51 5.58 8.48 -0.55
CA PHE A 51 4.68 8.28 -1.69
C PHE A 51 3.55 9.32 -1.83
N ASN A 52 3.76 10.54 -1.31
CA ASN A 52 2.93 11.70 -1.65
C ASN A 52 3.55 12.44 -2.83
N HIS A 53 3.41 11.86 -4.03
CA HIS A 53 4.08 12.29 -5.25
C HIS A 53 3.75 13.72 -5.69
N GLU A 54 2.50 14.17 -5.48
CA GLU A 54 2.08 15.50 -5.90
C GLU A 54 2.69 16.57 -4.97
N GLU A 55 2.68 16.34 -3.67
CA GLU A 55 3.32 17.24 -2.70
C GLU A 55 4.85 17.25 -2.88
N ALA A 56 5.44 16.10 -3.21
CA ALA A 56 6.85 16.02 -3.56
C ALA A 56 7.18 16.86 -4.80
N ALA A 57 6.40 16.70 -5.88
CA ALA A 57 6.56 17.47 -7.11
C ALA A 57 6.43 18.98 -6.86
N ARG A 58 5.46 19.39 -6.02
CA ARG A 58 5.30 20.79 -5.58
C ARG A 58 6.54 21.31 -4.85
N CYS A 59 7.08 20.53 -3.90
CA CYS A 59 8.28 20.89 -3.17
C CYS A 59 9.50 21.04 -4.09
N PHE A 60 9.68 20.12 -5.04
CA PHE A 60 10.77 20.21 -6.02
C PHE A 60 10.62 21.40 -6.98
N ALA A 61 9.39 21.72 -7.40
CA ALA A 61 9.13 22.93 -8.18
C ALA A 61 9.51 24.20 -7.39
N ARG A 62 9.15 24.28 -6.10
CA ARG A 62 9.58 25.38 -5.21
C ARG A 62 11.10 25.45 -5.05
N ALA A 63 11.78 24.31 -4.97
CA ALA A 63 13.24 24.28 -4.94
C ALA A 63 13.84 24.89 -6.22
N ALA A 64 13.28 24.57 -7.40
CA ALA A 64 13.70 25.13 -8.68
C ALA A 64 13.36 26.63 -8.83
N GLU A 65 12.29 27.12 -8.20
CA GLU A 65 11.99 28.56 -8.14
C GLU A 65 13.05 29.33 -7.34
N HIS A 66 13.53 28.74 -6.23
CA HIS A 66 14.56 29.35 -5.39
C HIS A 66 15.98 29.22 -5.95
N ASP A 67 16.26 28.19 -6.75
CA ASP A 67 17.50 28.05 -7.51
C ASP A 67 17.25 27.36 -8.87
N PRO A 68 17.04 28.13 -9.95
CA PRO A 68 16.82 27.60 -11.30
C PRO A 68 18.02 26.86 -11.92
N ARG A 69 19.16 26.82 -11.22
CA ARG A 69 20.36 26.08 -11.62
C ARG A 69 20.55 24.80 -10.81
N CYS A 70 19.70 24.53 -9.82
CA CYS A 70 19.74 23.28 -9.04
C CYS A 70 19.27 22.10 -9.90
N ALA A 71 20.22 21.35 -10.49
CA ALA A 71 19.91 20.18 -11.31
C ALA A 71 19.06 19.14 -10.55
N MET A 72 19.31 18.98 -9.24
CA MET A 72 18.61 18.01 -8.41
C MET A 72 17.15 18.38 -8.12
N ALA A 73 16.76 19.66 -8.17
CA ALA A 73 15.36 20.05 -8.07
C ALA A 73 14.55 19.49 -9.26
N TYR A 74 15.11 19.59 -10.48
CA TYR A 74 14.48 19.03 -11.68
C TYR A 74 14.54 17.50 -11.72
N TRP A 75 15.64 16.89 -11.25
CA TRP A 75 15.71 15.44 -11.03
C TRP A 75 14.60 14.96 -10.08
N GLY A 76 14.42 15.66 -8.96
CA GLY A 76 13.41 15.32 -7.96
C GLY A 76 12.00 15.43 -8.52
N LEU A 77 11.71 16.47 -9.33
CA LEU A 77 10.44 16.60 -10.02
C LEU A 77 10.17 15.40 -10.94
N ALA A 78 11.16 14.96 -11.71
CA ALA A 78 11.04 13.77 -12.55
C ALA A 78 10.86 12.50 -11.72
N TYR A 79 11.61 12.34 -10.62
CA TYR A 79 11.49 11.20 -9.72
C TYR A 79 10.09 11.11 -9.11
N ALA A 80 9.54 12.24 -8.67
CA ALA A 80 8.23 12.32 -8.04
C ALA A 80 7.08 11.93 -9.00
N VAL A 81 7.12 12.38 -10.26
CA VAL A 81 6.06 12.08 -11.25
C VAL A 81 6.23 10.70 -11.91
N GLY A 82 7.40 10.10 -11.78
CA GLY A 82 7.70 8.76 -12.28
C GLY A 82 7.05 7.64 -11.47
N PRO A 83 7.26 6.38 -11.89
CA PRO A 83 6.70 5.21 -11.24
C PRO A 83 7.44 4.89 -9.94
N ASN A 84 6.77 4.17 -9.06
CA ASN A 84 7.31 3.67 -7.79
C ASN A 84 6.86 2.21 -7.57
N TYR A 85 7.22 1.63 -6.42
CA TYR A 85 6.89 0.24 -6.08
C TYR A 85 5.37 -0.06 -6.03
N ASN A 86 4.55 0.92 -5.66
CA ASN A 86 3.10 0.79 -5.55
C ASN A 86 2.36 1.09 -6.85
N LYS A 87 2.91 1.97 -7.70
CA LYS A 87 2.39 2.30 -9.02
C LYS A 87 3.53 2.25 -10.04
N THR A 88 3.82 1.06 -10.56
CA THR A 88 4.79 0.89 -11.66
C THR A 88 4.20 1.32 -12.98
N TRP A 89 5.02 1.49 -14.04
CA TRP A 89 4.53 1.92 -15.35
C TRP A 89 3.40 1.04 -15.91
N ALA A 90 3.35 -0.25 -15.56
CA ALA A 90 2.29 -1.17 -15.95
C ALA A 90 0.89 -0.82 -15.37
N ARG A 91 0.82 0.12 -14.42
CA ARG A 91 -0.42 0.61 -13.79
C ARG A 91 -0.87 1.96 -14.29
N TYR A 92 -0.07 2.62 -15.11
CA TYR A 92 -0.48 3.86 -15.74
C TYR A 92 -1.35 3.49 -16.94
N ASP A 93 -2.55 4.05 -17.00
CA ASP A 93 -3.30 4.04 -18.25
C ASP A 93 -2.61 4.94 -19.29
N ALA A 94 -3.11 4.94 -20.53
CA ALA A 94 -2.46 5.67 -21.61
C ALA A 94 -2.37 7.19 -21.38
N GLU A 95 -3.36 7.79 -20.71
CA GLU A 95 -3.41 9.23 -20.45
C GLU A 95 -2.44 9.59 -19.32
N ASP A 96 -2.53 8.87 -18.20
CA ASP A 96 -1.67 9.01 -17.03
C ASP A 96 -0.19 8.76 -17.39
N PHE A 97 0.09 7.74 -18.19
CA PHE A 97 1.44 7.44 -18.69
C PHE A 97 1.97 8.60 -19.52
N LYS A 98 1.19 9.09 -20.48
CA LYS A 98 1.61 10.19 -21.36
C LYS A 98 1.90 11.46 -20.56
N ALA A 99 1.01 11.84 -19.63
CA ALA A 99 1.18 13.03 -18.81
C ALA A 99 2.43 12.92 -17.91
N SER A 100 2.62 11.78 -17.27
CA SER A 100 3.76 11.53 -16.38
C SER A 100 5.08 11.45 -17.15
N ALA A 101 5.09 10.77 -18.29
CA ALA A 101 6.26 10.67 -19.16
C ALA A 101 6.68 12.05 -19.70
N GLN A 102 5.72 12.87 -20.15
CA GLN A 102 6.00 14.21 -20.63
C GLN A 102 6.62 15.08 -19.52
N ARG A 103 5.97 15.18 -18.35
CA ARG A 103 6.46 15.98 -17.22
C ARG A 103 7.85 15.54 -16.77
N GLY A 104 8.07 14.22 -16.66
CA GLY A 104 9.36 13.66 -16.25
C GLY A 104 10.47 13.92 -17.26
N SER A 105 10.20 13.72 -18.56
CA SER A 105 11.18 13.98 -19.62
C SER A 105 11.54 15.47 -19.76
N GLU A 106 10.57 16.38 -19.61
CA GLU A 106 10.82 17.83 -19.61
C GLU A 106 11.72 18.24 -18.43
N ALA A 107 11.42 17.72 -17.23
CA ALA A 107 12.24 17.98 -16.04
C ALA A 107 13.66 17.38 -16.19
N LEU A 108 13.80 16.17 -16.72
CA LEU A 108 15.10 15.53 -16.96
C LEU A 108 15.93 16.23 -18.04
N ALA A 109 15.30 16.76 -19.09
CA ALA A 109 15.99 17.58 -20.06
C ALA A 109 16.63 18.79 -19.38
N ARG A 110 15.88 19.47 -18.52
CA ARG A 110 16.39 20.62 -17.75
C ARG A 110 17.49 20.21 -16.75
N ALA A 111 17.31 19.09 -16.06
CA ALA A 111 18.35 18.57 -15.17
C ALA A 111 19.65 18.32 -15.96
N THR A 112 19.55 17.67 -17.12
CA THR A 112 20.67 17.32 -18.02
C THR A 112 21.44 18.55 -18.51
N GLU A 113 20.77 19.66 -18.81
CA GLU A 113 21.44 20.93 -19.17
C GLU A 113 22.29 21.49 -18.02
N LEU A 114 21.92 21.22 -16.77
CA LEU A 114 22.51 21.80 -15.57
C LEU A 114 23.55 20.90 -14.89
N ILE A 115 23.58 19.60 -15.20
CA ILE A 115 24.42 18.62 -14.48
C ILE A 115 25.92 18.90 -14.52
N GLY A 116 26.41 19.65 -15.52
CA GLY A 116 27.85 19.94 -15.64
C GLY A 116 28.43 20.69 -14.43
N GLN A 117 27.59 21.29 -13.60
CA GLN A 117 27.98 21.98 -12.36
C GLN A 117 27.71 21.16 -11.10
N ALA A 118 26.99 20.05 -11.22
CA ALA A 118 26.62 19.17 -10.12
C ALA A 118 27.78 18.24 -9.73
N SER A 119 27.72 17.69 -8.52
CA SER A 119 28.68 16.70 -8.04
C SER A 119 28.63 15.40 -8.87
N PRO A 120 29.70 14.59 -8.87
CA PRO A 120 29.74 13.36 -9.68
C PRO A 120 28.57 12.41 -9.42
N VAL A 121 28.12 12.25 -8.17
CA VAL A 121 26.99 11.37 -7.83
C VAL A 121 25.66 11.92 -8.35
N GLU A 122 25.43 13.23 -8.27
CA GLU A 122 24.22 13.87 -8.81
C GLU A 122 24.16 13.74 -10.33
N GLN A 123 25.29 13.93 -11.01
CA GLN A 123 25.38 13.70 -12.45
C GLN A 123 25.02 12.26 -12.83
N ALA A 124 25.49 11.28 -12.05
CA ALA A 124 25.21 9.88 -12.28
C ALA A 124 23.72 9.55 -12.03
N LEU A 125 23.13 10.08 -10.96
CA LEU A 125 21.70 9.92 -10.65
C LEU A 125 20.78 10.53 -11.72
N VAL A 126 21.13 11.70 -12.26
CA VAL A 126 20.37 12.31 -13.37
C VAL A 126 20.43 11.45 -14.62
N ARG A 127 21.63 10.98 -15.00
CA ARG A 127 21.80 10.10 -16.16
C ARG A 127 21.06 8.78 -15.98
N ALA A 128 21.08 8.20 -14.78
CA ALA A 128 20.36 6.97 -14.49
C ALA A 128 18.84 7.18 -14.58
N LEU A 129 18.29 8.19 -13.90
CA LEU A 129 16.84 8.43 -13.93
C LEU A 129 16.32 8.73 -15.34
N ALA A 130 17.13 9.34 -16.20
CA ALA A 130 16.77 9.58 -17.60
C ALA A 130 16.42 8.30 -18.38
N THR A 131 16.98 7.14 -18.02
CA THR A 131 16.68 5.86 -18.68
C THR A 131 15.33 5.26 -18.25
N ARG A 132 14.71 5.80 -17.19
CA ARG A 132 13.39 5.37 -16.70
C ARG A 132 12.23 5.97 -17.48
N PHE A 133 12.49 6.94 -18.35
CA PHE A 133 11.49 7.67 -19.11
C PHE A 133 11.63 7.40 -20.62
N PRO A 134 10.53 7.45 -21.39
CA PRO A 134 10.58 7.25 -22.83
C PRO A 134 11.52 8.25 -23.51
N SER A 135 12.31 7.77 -24.47
CA SER A 135 13.20 8.65 -25.22
C SER A 135 12.41 9.53 -26.19
N ALA A 136 12.92 10.75 -26.48
CA ALA A 136 12.26 11.65 -27.44
C ALA A 136 12.11 11.05 -28.85
N ASN A 137 12.93 10.05 -29.18
CA ASN A 137 12.90 9.29 -30.42
C ASN A 137 12.45 7.83 -30.20
N ALA A 138 11.59 7.59 -29.20
CA ALA A 138 11.18 6.26 -28.78
C ALA A 138 10.90 5.35 -29.98
N SER A 139 11.78 4.37 -30.16
CA SER A 139 11.57 3.29 -31.11
C SER A 139 10.37 2.44 -30.67
N SER A 140 9.78 1.67 -31.59
CA SER A 140 8.62 0.80 -31.31
C SER A 140 8.85 -0.32 -30.26
N GLY A 141 10.02 -0.37 -29.61
CA GLY A 141 10.40 -1.37 -28.62
C GLY A 141 10.38 -0.90 -27.15
N GLU A 142 10.18 0.39 -26.87
CA GLU A 142 10.06 0.87 -25.49
C GLU A 142 8.70 0.47 -24.89
N THR A 143 8.75 -0.25 -23.77
CA THR A 143 7.58 -0.66 -22.98
C THR A 143 7.80 -0.27 -21.51
N PRO A 144 6.73 -0.15 -20.70
CA PRO A 144 6.81 -0.04 -19.24
C PRO A 144 7.88 -0.93 -18.60
N ALA A 145 7.92 -2.22 -18.97
CA ALA A 145 8.85 -3.19 -18.39
C ALA A 145 10.31 -2.94 -18.80
N THR A 146 10.56 -2.47 -20.03
CA THR A 146 11.92 -2.17 -20.49
C THR A 146 12.47 -0.90 -19.84
N LEU A 147 11.60 0.06 -19.50
CA LEU A 147 12.00 1.31 -18.83
C LEU A 147 12.46 1.07 -17.39
N ASP A 148 11.70 0.30 -16.59
CA ASP A 148 12.12 -0.03 -15.21
C ASP A 148 13.40 -0.87 -15.22
N ARG A 149 13.57 -1.78 -16.20
CA ARG A 149 14.83 -2.52 -16.38
C ARG A 149 16.00 -1.60 -16.73
N ALA A 150 15.83 -0.70 -17.69
CA ALA A 150 16.89 0.24 -18.10
C ALA A 150 17.32 1.15 -16.96
N TYR A 151 16.38 1.55 -16.09
CA TYR A 151 16.70 2.30 -14.87
C TYR A 151 17.50 1.48 -13.87
N ALA A 152 17.09 0.23 -13.61
CA ALA A 152 17.81 -0.64 -12.69
C ALA A 152 19.23 -0.96 -13.15
N ASP A 153 19.42 -1.21 -14.45
CA ASP A 153 20.74 -1.48 -15.03
C ASP A 153 21.64 -0.23 -14.94
N ALA A 154 21.09 0.97 -15.17
CA ALA A 154 21.82 2.22 -15.00
C ALA A 154 22.17 2.48 -13.52
N MET A 155 21.22 2.26 -12.60
CA MET A 155 21.42 2.41 -11.16
C MET A 155 22.42 1.42 -10.59
N LYS A 156 22.59 0.25 -11.21
CA LYS A 156 23.67 -0.68 -10.84
C LYS A 156 25.05 -0.04 -10.99
N ALA A 157 25.30 0.62 -12.11
CA ALA A 157 26.58 1.31 -12.33
C ALA A 157 26.79 2.43 -11.28
N VAL A 158 25.74 3.20 -10.98
CA VAL A 158 25.79 4.23 -9.91
C VAL A 158 26.09 3.60 -8.55
N HIS A 159 25.48 2.46 -8.23
CA HIS A 159 25.73 1.73 -6.98
C HIS A 159 27.19 1.29 -6.82
N ASP A 160 27.77 0.79 -7.91
CA ASP A 160 29.14 0.30 -7.93
C ASP A 160 30.15 1.47 -7.83
N ASP A 161 29.85 2.62 -8.46
CA ASP A 161 30.71 3.82 -8.44
C ASP A 161 30.62 4.62 -7.12
N PHE A 162 29.47 4.61 -6.44
CA PHE A 162 29.20 5.40 -5.23
C PHE A 162 28.73 4.54 -4.04
N PRO A 163 29.54 3.56 -3.58
CA PRO A 163 29.11 2.56 -2.60
C PRO A 163 28.87 3.10 -1.18
N SER A 164 29.23 4.36 -0.90
CA SER A 164 29.06 5.01 0.40
C SER A 164 27.98 6.10 0.41
N ASP A 165 27.28 6.35 -0.70
CA ASP A 165 26.17 7.31 -0.77
C ASP A 165 24.86 6.62 -0.35
N LEU A 166 24.17 7.17 0.66
CA LEU A 166 22.97 6.56 1.25
C LEU A 166 21.78 6.53 0.28
N GLU A 167 21.60 7.57 -0.52
CA GLU A 167 20.52 7.60 -1.50
C GLU A 167 20.78 6.66 -2.64
N VAL A 168 22.04 6.48 -3.06
CA VAL A 168 22.38 5.41 -3.99
C VAL A 168 22.06 4.03 -3.38
N LYS A 169 22.29 3.85 -2.07
CA LYS A 169 21.87 2.64 -1.34
C LYS A 169 20.35 2.49 -1.18
N ALA A 170 19.56 3.52 -1.41
CA ALA A 170 18.10 3.45 -1.41
C ALA A 170 17.51 3.29 -2.84
N LEU A 171 17.95 4.13 -3.78
CA LEU A 171 17.43 4.19 -5.14
C LEU A 171 17.79 2.95 -5.97
N TYR A 172 18.96 2.34 -5.74
CA TYR A 172 19.31 1.10 -6.44
C TYR A 172 18.40 -0.07 -6.06
N PRO A 173 18.22 -0.42 -4.76
CA PRO A 173 17.22 -1.43 -4.37
C PRO A 173 15.80 -1.12 -4.85
N GLU A 174 15.36 0.15 -4.77
CA GLU A 174 14.07 0.57 -5.28
C GLU A 174 13.92 0.23 -6.77
N SER A 175 14.93 0.55 -7.58
CA SER A 175 14.93 0.26 -9.02
C SER A 175 14.78 -1.23 -9.31
N LEU A 176 15.48 -2.10 -8.56
CA LEU A 176 15.38 -3.56 -8.68
C LEU A 176 13.99 -4.07 -8.28
N MET A 177 13.45 -3.56 -7.17
CA MET A 177 12.14 -3.94 -6.66
C MET A 177 11.00 -3.54 -7.60
N CYS A 178 11.12 -2.42 -8.30
CA CYS A 178 10.12 -1.94 -9.27
C CYS A 178 10.00 -2.82 -10.52
N ILE A 179 10.97 -3.69 -10.80
CA ILE A 179 10.89 -4.65 -11.93
C ILE A 179 9.82 -5.71 -11.68
N ARG A 180 9.65 -6.13 -10.42
CA ARG A 180 8.75 -7.21 -10.00
C ARG A 180 8.02 -6.85 -8.69
N PRO A 181 7.23 -5.77 -8.67
CA PRO A 181 6.54 -5.34 -7.47
C PRO A 181 5.63 -6.45 -6.94
N ARG A 182 5.69 -6.72 -5.62
CA ARG A 182 4.91 -7.76 -4.93
C ARG A 182 5.12 -9.18 -5.46
N GLN A 183 6.26 -9.44 -6.09
CA GLN A 183 6.68 -10.77 -6.55
C GLN A 183 8.14 -11.05 -6.15
N LEU A 184 8.57 -10.52 -5.00
CA LEU A 184 9.97 -10.58 -4.55
C LEU A 184 10.30 -11.92 -3.86
N TRP A 185 9.33 -12.50 -3.15
CA TRP A 185 9.46 -13.79 -2.48
C TRP A 185 8.36 -14.74 -2.92
N ASN A 186 8.70 -16.01 -3.08
CA ASN A 186 7.70 -17.06 -3.28
C ASN A 186 7.00 -17.31 -1.93
N LEU A 187 5.68 -17.13 -1.86
CA LEU A 187 4.95 -17.27 -0.60
C LEU A 187 5.00 -18.70 -0.06
N ASP A 188 5.02 -19.72 -0.91
CA ASP A 188 4.98 -21.12 -0.49
C ASP A 188 6.34 -21.60 0.00
N THR A 189 7.41 -21.36 -0.77
CA THR A 189 8.75 -21.85 -0.45
C THR A 189 9.57 -20.89 0.40
N GLY A 190 9.20 -19.61 0.45
CA GLY A 190 9.98 -18.56 1.12
C GLY A 190 11.27 -18.18 0.40
N ALA A 191 11.55 -18.76 -0.76
CA ALA A 191 12.74 -18.44 -1.55
C ALA A 191 12.57 -17.06 -2.24
N PRO A 192 13.66 -16.29 -2.43
CA PRO A 192 13.62 -15.13 -3.30
C PRO A 192 13.26 -15.58 -4.71
N THR A 193 12.42 -14.81 -5.41
CA THR A 193 12.01 -15.18 -6.78
C THR A 193 13.12 -14.96 -7.80
N THR A 194 14.04 -14.02 -7.53
CA THR A 194 15.16 -13.69 -8.43
C THR A 194 16.40 -13.22 -7.67
N GLN A 195 17.54 -13.20 -8.36
CA GLN A 195 18.80 -12.65 -7.82
C GLN A 195 18.67 -11.16 -7.48
N GLU A 196 17.90 -10.38 -8.26
CA GLU A 196 17.69 -8.95 -7.98
C GLU A 196 17.03 -8.71 -6.61
N THR A 197 16.19 -9.64 -6.12
CA THR A 197 15.63 -9.55 -4.76
C THR A 197 16.73 -9.67 -3.70
N VAL A 198 17.69 -10.58 -3.92
CA VAL A 198 18.83 -10.78 -3.03
C VAL A 198 19.77 -9.58 -3.07
N ASP A 199 20.04 -9.05 -4.27
CA ASP A 199 20.90 -7.89 -4.45
C ASP A 199 20.30 -6.62 -3.82
N ALA A 200 18.98 -6.41 -3.97
CA ALA A 200 18.26 -5.35 -3.29
C ALA A 200 18.41 -5.45 -1.76
N ARG A 201 18.26 -6.66 -1.20
CA ARG A 201 18.45 -6.91 0.24
C ARG A 201 19.85 -6.54 0.69
N HIS A 202 20.87 -7.05 0.02
CA HIS A 202 22.26 -6.78 0.36
C HIS A 202 22.60 -5.29 0.27
N ALA A 203 22.10 -4.59 -0.75
CA ALA A 203 22.32 -3.17 -0.90
C ALA A 203 21.67 -2.34 0.23
N ILE A 204 20.45 -2.68 0.66
CA ILE A 204 19.79 -2.01 1.80
C ILE A 204 20.55 -2.31 3.11
N GLU A 205 20.91 -3.57 3.36
CA GLU A 205 21.63 -3.97 4.58
C GLU A 205 23.02 -3.31 4.66
N ALA A 206 23.72 -3.18 3.53
CA ALA A 206 24.94 -2.38 3.43
C ALA A 206 24.69 -0.90 3.71
N GLY A 207 23.56 -0.35 3.25
CA GLY A 207 23.13 1.01 3.57
C GLY A 207 22.94 1.23 5.08
N PHE A 208 22.32 0.27 5.79
CA PHE A 208 22.18 0.35 7.25
C PHE A 208 23.50 0.32 8.03
N ALA A 209 24.60 -0.14 7.41
CA ALA A 209 25.92 -0.13 8.02
C ALA A 209 26.64 1.23 7.87
N LEU A 210 26.17 2.10 6.99
CA LEU A 210 26.74 3.45 6.80
C LEU A 210 26.25 4.42 7.89
N PRO A 211 27.04 5.46 8.23
CA PRO A 211 26.59 6.53 9.13
C PRO A 211 25.28 7.16 8.66
N GLY A 212 24.28 7.25 9.53
CA GLY A 212 22.95 7.79 9.20
C GLY A 212 22.01 6.80 8.48
N GLY A 213 22.50 5.64 8.03
CA GLY A 213 21.68 4.69 7.27
C GLY A 213 20.48 4.14 8.03
N ARG A 214 20.62 3.91 9.34
CA ARG A 214 19.51 3.43 10.19
C ARG A 214 18.40 4.48 10.36
N THR A 215 18.70 5.77 10.21
CA THR A 215 17.73 6.86 10.30
C THR A 215 17.25 7.36 8.93
N HIS A 216 17.69 6.71 7.84
CA HIS A 216 17.26 7.06 6.48
C HIS A 216 15.86 6.49 6.20
N ALA A 217 14.88 7.35 5.91
CA ALA A 217 13.49 6.96 5.74
C ALA A 217 13.32 5.92 4.60
N ALA A 218 13.88 6.18 3.42
CA ALA A 218 13.75 5.26 2.28
C ALA A 218 14.36 3.86 2.54
N LEU A 219 15.53 3.75 3.18
CA LEU A 219 16.13 2.45 3.49
C LEU A 219 15.22 1.62 4.40
N ASN A 220 14.67 2.22 5.46
CA ASN A 220 13.74 1.52 6.35
C ASN A 220 12.43 1.16 5.63
N HIS A 221 11.88 2.09 4.85
CA HIS A 221 10.67 1.88 4.05
C HIS A 221 10.85 0.73 3.04
N LEU A 222 11.89 0.76 2.21
CA LEU A 222 12.16 -0.25 1.20
C LEU A 222 12.48 -1.61 1.82
N TYR A 223 13.15 -1.66 2.98
CA TYR A 223 13.40 -2.93 3.66
C TYR A 223 12.12 -3.60 4.12
N ILE A 224 11.13 -2.81 4.58
CA ILE A 224 9.81 -3.33 4.92
C ILE A 224 9.13 -3.93 3.69
N HIS A 225 9.02 -3.17 2.59
CA HIS A 225 8.43 -3.66 1.34
C HIS A 225 9.17 -4.88 0.77
N LEU A 226 10.47 -4.93 0.93
CA LEU A 226 11.26 -6.08 0.51
C LEU A 226 10.96 -7.30 1.36
N MET A 227 10.84 -7.15 2.68
CA MET A 227 10.75 -8.27 3.61
C MET A 227 9.31 -8.68 3.94
N GLU A 228 8.30 -7.87 3.63
CA GLU A 228 6.89 -8.13 3.97
C GLU A 228 6.37 -9.46 3.41
N MET A 229 6.91 -9.97 2.29
CA MET A 229 6.53 -11.28 1.74
C MET A 229 7.44 -12.43 2.22
N SER A 230 8.55 -12.13 2.89
CA SER A 230 9.56 -13.13 3.26
C SER A 230 9.10 -14.00 4.43
N GLN A 231 9.52 -15.27 4.46
CA GLN A 231 9.37 -16.12 5.65
C GLN A 231 10.25 -15.66 6.82
N THR A 232 11.25 -14.80 6.57
CA THR A 232 12.12 -14.20 7.58
C THR A 232 11.75 -12.75 7.91
N VAL A 233 10.46 -12.41 7.80
CA VAL A 233 9.89 -11.06 7.98
C VAL A 233 10.35 -10.36 9.27
N ALA A 234 10.59 -11.11 10.35
CA ALA A 234 11.05 -10.57 11.63
C ALA A 234 12.39 -9.83 11.56
N LEU A 235 13.22 -10.09 10.53
CA LEU A 235 14.46 -9.33 10.30
C LEU A 235 14.20 -7.83 10.05
N ALA A 236 13.01 -7.47 9.56
CA ALA A 236 12.62 -6.08 9.31
C ALA A 236 12.01 -5.37 10.52
N LEU A 237 11.80 -6.04 11.66
CA LEU A 237 11.26 -5.40 12.87
C LEU A 237 12.06 -4.15 13.29
N PRO A 238 13.41 -4.17 13.36
CA PRO A 238 14.15 -2.97 13.71
C PRO A 238 13.99 -1.82 12.69
N ALA A 239 13.70 -2.12 11.42
CA ALA A 239 13.45 -1.09 10.42
C ALA A 239 12.03 -0.50 10.57
N ALA A 240 11.03 -1.35 10.81
CA ALA A 240 9.66 -0.94 11.13
C ALA A 240 9.61 -0.06 12.39
N ASP A 241 10.33 -0.46 13.44
CA ASP A 241 10.40 0.29 14.70
C ASP A 241 11.03 1.67 14.56
N ARG A 242 12.01 1.82 13.67
CA ARG A 242 12.58 3.14 13.39
C ARG A 242 11.62 3.97 12.56
N LEU A 243 11.08 3.41 11.48
CA LEU A 243 10.31 4.17 10.50
C LEU A 243 9.05 4.82 11.08
N ARG A 244 8.36 4.14 12.01
CA ARG A 244 7.06 4.61 12.55
C ARG A 244 7.08 6.02 13.14
N ASP A 245 8.26 6.51 13.57
CA ASP A 245 8.41 7.82 14.21
C ASP A 245 9.41 8.75 13.47
N LEU A 246 10.02 8.31 12.36
CA LEU A 246 11.05 9.09 11.65
C LEU A 246 10.49 10.30 10.90
N VAL A 247 9.25 10.21 10.40
CA VAL A 247 8.59 11.25 9.61
C VAL A 247 7.17 11.45 10.17
N PRO A 248 7.00 12.35 11.17
CA PRO A 248 5.76 12.45 11.94
C PRO A 248 4.48 12.71 11.14
N ASP A 249 4.53 13.55 10.11
CA ASP A 249 3.36 13.83 9.25
C ASP A 249 3.38 13.03 7.94
N GLY A 250 4.28 12.05 7.81
CA GLY A 250 4.36 11.13 6.68
C GLY A 250 3.47 9.91 6.88
N SER A 251 2.15 10.05 6.69
CA SER A 251 1.16 9.01 7.01
C SER A 251 1.49 7.62 6.45
N HIS A 252 1.92 7.55 5.19
CA HIS A 252 2.31 6.28 4.57
C HIS A 252 3.51 5.64 5.28
N LEU A 253 4.54 6.41 5.62
CA LEU A 253 5.73 5.89 6.32
C LEU A 253 5.38 5.36 7.71
N GLN A 254 4.46 6.03 8.43
CA GLN A 254 3.95 5.55 9.71
C GLN A 254 3.16 4.24 9.55
N HIS A 255 2.36 4.14 8.50
CA HIS A 255 1.61 2.93 8.16
C HIS A 255 2.53 1.76 7.79
N MET A 256 3.65 2.00 7.11
CA MET A 256 4.50 0.92 6.58
C MET A 256 4.96 -0.08 7.64
N ALA A 257 5.25 0.35 8.88
CA ALA A 257 5.61 -0.57 9.96
C ALA A 257 4.56 -1.69 10.18
N THR A 258 3.30 -1.41 9.86
CA THR A 258 2.16 -2.29 10.09
C THR A 258 2.19 -3.56 9.24
N HIS A 259 2.88 -3.51 8.09
CA HIS A 259 3.10 -4.66 7.21
C HIS A 259 3.91 -5.76 7.93
N ILE A 260 4.93 -5.34 8.69
CA ILE A 260 5.75 -6.25 9.50
C ILE A 260 4.98 -6.65 10.76
N ASP A 261 4.39 -5.68 11.46
CA ASP A 261 3.64 -5.91 12.70
C ASP A 261 2.54 -6.97 12.48
N ALA A 262 1.71 -6.84 11.43
CA ALA A 262 0.66 -7.80 11.11
C ALA A 262 1.22 -9.17 10.70
N ALA A 263 2.34 -9.21 9.96
CA ALA A 263 2.98 -10.45 9.52
C ALA A 263 3.59 -11.26 10.67
N VAL A 264 3.98 -10.61 11.77
CA VAL A 264 4.48 -11.29 12.98
C VAL A 264 3.40 -11.50 14.06
N GLY A 265 2.19 -10.98 13.84
CA GLY A 265 1.08 -11.07 14.79
C GLY A 265 1.03 -9.98 15.86
N ASP A 266 1.82 -8.91 15.73
CA ASP A 266 1.76 -7.73 16.61
C ASP A 266 0.66 -6.76 16.17
N TYR A 267 -0.59 -7.21 16.28
CA TYR A 267 -1.75 -6.39 15.92
C TYR A 267 -1.88 -5.13 16.76
N ARG A 268 -1.30 -5.09 17.97
CA ARG A 268 -1.37 -3.92 18.85
C ARG A 268 -0.54 -2.76 18.30
N HIS A 269 0.70 -3.00 17.89
CA HIS A 269 1.51 -1.96 17.25
C HIS A 269 0.96 -1.58 15.86
N SER A 270 0.41 -2.55 15.12
CA SER A 270 -0.27 -2.29 13.85
C SER A 270 -1.44 -1.30 14.00
N ILE A 271 -2.28 -1.46 15.03
CA ILE A 271 -3.39 -0.53 15.33
C ILE A 271 -2.86 0.87 15.66
N GLU A 272 -1.85 0.98 16.52
CA GLU A 272 -1.31 2.26 16.95
C GLU A 272 -0.67 3.05 15.80
N SER A 273 0.13 2.38 14.97
CA SER A 273 0.75 3.02 13.81
C SER A 273 -0.29 3.50 12.80
N ASN A 274 -1.33 2.71 12.53
CA ASN A 274 -2.39 3.12 11.61
C ASN A 274 -3.25 4.27 12.15
N ARG A 275 -3.46 4.35 13.47
CA ARG A 275 -4.12 5.52 14.08
C ARG A 275 -3.28 6.79 13.94
N ARG A 276 -1.94 6.68 14.05
CA ARG A 276 -1.03 7.81 13.76
C ARG A 276 -1.14 8.22 12.30
N ALA A 277 -1.03 7.26 11.39
CA ALA A 277 -1.18 7.50 9.95
C ALA A 277 -2.51 8.19 9.61
N ALA A 278 -3.63 7.73 10.18
CA ALA A 278 -4.94 8.35 9.98
C ALA A 278 -4.98 9.81 10.48
N ARG A 279 -4.36 10.12 11.63
CA ARG A 279 -4.26 11.49 12.13
C ARG A 279 -3.40 12.37 11.21
N SER A 280 -2.28 11.84 10.72
CA SER A 280 -1.41 12.56 9.77
C SER A 280 -2.11 12.81 8.44
N ASP A 281 -2.90 11.86 7.96
CA ASP A 281 -3.79 12.05 6.81
C ASP A 281 -4.81 13.17 7.11
N ASP A 282 -5.47 13.18 8.27
CA ASP A 282 -6.42 14.24 8.63
C ASP A 282 -5.75 15.64 8.63
N ILE A 283 -4.55 15.77 9.19
CA ILE A 283 -3.75 17.01 9.16
C ILE A 283 -3.50 17.50 7.72
N TYR A 284 -3.18 16.59 6.80
CA TYR A 284 -2.94 16.93 5.40
C TYR A 284 -4.24 17.33 4.68
N PHE A 285 -5.27 16.48 4.79
CA PHE A 285 -6.53 16.66 4.05
C PHE A 285 -7.41 17.79 4.58
N GLU A 286 -7.17 18.31 5.79
CA GLU A 286 -7.78 19.54 6.29
C GLU A 286 -7.26 20.80 5.58
N ARG A 287 -6.06 20.75 4.99
CA ARG A 287 -5.36 21.93 4.47
C ARG A 287 -5.22 21.92 2.96
N ASP A 288 -4.91 20.77 2.39
CA ASP A 288 -4.52 20.65 0.99
C ASP A 288 -5.42 19.69 0.22
N SER A 289 -5.53 19.93 -1.09
CA SER A 289 -6.09 18.95 -2.01
C SER A 289 -5.02 17.92 -2.36
N ALA A 290 -5.28 16.64 -2.10
CA ALA A 290 -4.35 15.58 -2.47
C ALA A 290 -4.65 14.98 -3.85
N SER A 291 -3.61 14.34 -4.41
CA SER A 291 -3.76 13.45 -5.56
C SER A 291 -4.76 12.32 -5.26
N VAL A 292 -5.37 11.79 -6.32
CA VAL A 292 -6.29 10.64 -6.22
C VAL A 292 -5.57 9.40 -5.66
N LEU A 293 -4.27 9.25 -5.92
CA LEU A 293 -3.46 8.17 -5.38
C LEU A 293 -3.23 8.32 -3.87
N TYR A 294 -3.00 9.54 -3.37
CA TYR A 294 -2.84 9.76 -1.93
C TYR A 294 -4.15 9.49 -1.17
N LYS A 295 -5.31 9.80 -1.77
CA LYS A 295 -6.61 9.38 -1.24
C LYS A 295 -6.74 7.85 -1.15
N ALA A 296 -6.20 7.10 -2.12
CA ALA A 296 -6.17 5.64 -2.08
C ALA A 296 -5.28 5.10 -0.94
N TYR A 297 -4.14 5.76 -0.66
CA TYR A 297 -3.31 5.40 0.48
C TYR A 297 -4.01 5.64 1.82
N ARG A 298 -4.75 6.74 1.96
CA ARG A 298 -5.54 7.00 3.18
C ARG A 298 -6.50 5.85 3.49
N THR A 299 -7.24 5.36 2.51
CA THR A 299 -8.19 4.26 2.74
C THR A 299 -7.48 2.91 2.93
N HIS A 300 -6.29 2.73 2.34
CA HIS A 300 -5.43 1.57 2.59
C HIS A 300 -4.90 1.52 4.03
N ASN A 301 -4.40 2.65 4.57
CA ASN A 301 -3.96 2.77 5.97
C ASN A 301 -5.10 2.37 6.93
N LEU A 302 -6.31 2.89 6.67
CA LEU A 302 -7.51 2.52 7.44
C LEU A 302 -7.88 1.04 7.26
N SER A 303 -7.71 0.47 6.07
CA SER A 303 -7.99 -0.96 5.84
C SER A 303 -7.10 -1.86 6.71
N ALA A 304 -5.82 -1.49 6.88
CA ALA A 304 -4.92 -2.20 7.79
C ALA A 304 -5.29 -2.04 9.26
N LEU A 305 -5.78 -0.86 9.66
CA LEU A 305 -6.36 -0.67 10.99
C LEU A 305 -7.54 -1.61 11.24
N VAL A 306 -8.47 -1.69 10.28
CA VAL A 306 -9.64 -2.59 10.39
C VAL A 306 -9.18 -4.04 10.55
N TYR A 307 -8.24 -4.49 9.72
CA TYR A 307 -7.76 -5.87 9.75
C TYR A 307 -7.08 -6.21 11.09
N ALA A 308 -6.17 -5.37 11.57
CA ALA A 308 -5.49 -5.59 12.85
C ALA A 308 -6.48 -5.55 14.03
N ALA A 309 -7.46 -4.66 14.00
CA ALA A 309 -8.53 -4.59 14.99
C ALA A 309 -9.42 -5.85 14.97
N MET A 310 -9.77 -6.35 13.79
CA MET A 310 -10.50 -7.62 13.64
C MET A 310 -9.72 -8.80 14.23
N MET A 311 -8.42 -8.91 13.94
CA MET A 311 -7.59 -10.03 14.40
C MET A 311 -7.28 -9.99 15.91
N SER A 312 -7.39 -8.83 16.53
CA SER A 312 -7.16 -8.63 17.98
C SER A 312 -8.44 -8.46 18.81
N GLY A 313 -9.63 -8.62 18.21
CA GLY A 313 -10.90 -8.58 18.93
C GLY A 313 -11.41 -7.16 19.28
N ARG A 314 -10.91 -6.14 18.60
CA ARG A 314 -11.19 -4.71 18.86
C ARG A 314 -12.36 -4.20 18.02
N SER A 315 -13.58 -4.55 18.43
CA SER A 315 -14.81 -4.26 17.66
C SER A 315 -15.02 -2.77 17.34
N GLU A 316 -14.92 -1.91 18.35
CA GLU A 316 -15.13 -0.46 18.17
C GLU A 316 -14.13 0.14 17.17
N ASP A 317 -12.87 -0.25 17.27
CA ASP A 317 -11.79 0.22 16.39
C ASP A 317 -12.02 -0.22 14.94
N ALA A 318 -12.37 -1.50 14.73
CA ALA A 318 -12.62 -2.06 13.41
C ALA A 318 -13.82 -1.39 12.73
N ILE A 319 -14.94 -1.25 13.44
CA ILE A 319 -16.17 -0.69 12.87
C ILE A 319 -16.01 0.82 12.64
N SER A 320 -15.38 1.55 13.56
CA SER A 320 -15.11 2.98 13.40
C SER A 320 -14.25 3.26 12.17
N ALA A 321 -13.12 2.55 12.02
CA ALA A 321 -12.24 2.70 10.86
C ALA A 321 -12.94 2.30 9.55
N ALA A 322 -13.74 1.23 9.54
CA ALA A 322 -14.49 0.81 8.35
C ALA A 322 -15.55 1.84 7.93
N ARG A 323 -16.19 2.52 8.88
CA ARG A 323 -17.09 3.65 8.58
C ARG A 323 -16.32 4.85 8.03
N HIS A 324 -15.12 5.15 8.56
CA HIS A 324 -14.27 6.21 8.04
C HIS A 324 -13.85 5.95 6.58
N ILE A 325 -13.52 4.71 6.22
CA ILE A 325 -13.26 4.32 4.81
C ILE A 325 -14.43 4.72 3.91
N ARG A 326 -15.69 4.44 4.30
CA ARG A 326 -16.87 4.81 3.51
C ARG A 326 -17.08 6.32 3.38
N GLN A 327 -16.56 7.12 4.31
CA GLN A 327 -16.60 8.59 4.21
C GLN A 327 -15.56 9.13 3.22
N VAL A 328 -14.40 8.46 3.11
CA VAL A 328 -13.35 8.85 2.16
C VAL A 328 -13.68 8.40 0.72
N LEU A 329 -14.33 7.23 0.57
CA LEU A 329 -14.80 6.74 -0.72
C LEU A 329 -16.07 7.49 -1.15
N THR A 330 -15.90 8.64 -1.82
CA THR A 330 -17.04 9.40 -2.35
C THR A 330 -17.34 9.03 -3.80
N PRO A 331 -18.58 9.24 -4.30
CA PRO A 331 -18.90 9.08 -5.72
C PRO A 331 -17.97 9.89 -6.63
N GLU A 332 -17.53 11.07 -6.21
CA GLU A 332 -16.62 11.93 -6.98
C GLU A 332 -15.22 11.31 -7.10
N LEU A 333 -14.70 10.70 -6.03
CA LEU A 333 -13.43 9.96 -6.09
C LEU A 333 -13.56 8.76 -7.02
N LEU A 334 -14.64 8.00 -6.89
CA LEU A 334 -14.90 6.83 -7.72
C LEU A 334 -15.16 7.19 -9.19
N ALA A 335 -15.69 8.38 -9.48
CA ALA A 335 -15.94 8.82 -10.86
C ALA A 335 -14.66 9.21 -11.63
N VAL A 336 -13.50 9.30 -10.99
CA VAL A 336 -12.21 9.58 -11.65
C VAL A 336 -11.87 8.44 -12.62
N ARG A 337 -11.63 8.80 -13.89
CA ARG A 337 -11.40 7.86 -14.99
C ARG A 337 -9.92 7.56 -15.27
N SER A 338 -9.02 8.50 -14.95
CA SER A 338 -7.58 8.34 -15.13
C SER A 338 -6.81 8.86 -13.90
N PRO A 339 -6.14 7.98 -13.14
CA PRO A 339 -6.34 6.52 -13.17
C PRO A 339 -7.80 6.14 -12.84
N PRO A 340 -8.28 4.95 -13.29
CA PRO A 340 -9.67 4.53 -13.07
C PRO A 340 -9.89 4.14 -11.61
N MET A 341 -10.19 5.12 -10.76
CA MET A 341 -10.23 4.95 -9.31
C MET A 341 -11.26 3.93 -8.85
N VAL A 342 -12.40 3.86 -9.54
CA VAL A 342 -13.44 2.87 -9.26
C VAL A 342 -12.94 1.44 -9.32
N ASP A 343 -11.99 1.15 -10.21
CA ASP A 343 -11.43 -0.18 -10.38
C ASP A 343 -10.44 -0.51 -9.27
N TRP A 344 -9.84 0.50 -8.63
CA TRP A 344 -8.72 0.32 -7.71
C TRP A 344 -9.13 0.31 -6.24
N VAL A 345 -10.12 1.11 -5.84
CA VAL A 345 -10.42 1.34 -4.41
C VAL A 345 -11.84 0.96 -3.99
N GLU A 346 -12.77 0.71 -4.92
CA GLU A 346 -14.19 0.52 -4.56
C GLU A 346 -14.42 -0.71 -3.68
N PHE A 347 -13.61 -1.76 -3.80
CA PHE A 347 -13.71 -2.96 -2.96
C PHE A 347 -13.66 -2.65 -1.45
N GLN A 348 -13.00 -1.55 -1.08
CA GLN A 348 -12.85 -1.15 0.32
C GLN A 348 -14.18 -0.70 0.94
N GLY A 349 -15.19 -0.35 0.14
CA GLY A 349 -16.54 -0.04 0.62
C GLY A 349 -17.23 -1.23 1.29
N GLY A 350 -16.87 -2.46 0.93
CA GLY A 350 -17.39 -3.70 1.54
C GLY A 350 -16.77 -4.05 2.91
N ILE A 351 -15.71 -3.36 3.34
CA ILE A 351 -14.95 -3.71 4.56
C ILE A 351 -15.83 -3.63 5.82
N LEU A 352 -16.79 -2.69 5.88
CA LEU A 352 -17.72 -2.59 7.01
C LEU A 352 -18.52 -3.89 7.21
N VAL A 353 -18.96 -4.52 6.12
CA VAL A 353 -19.71 -5.78 6.18
C VAL A 353 -18.83 -6.87 6.79
N HIS A 354 -17.57 -6.96 6.37
CA HIS A 354 -16.62 -7.90 6.99
C HIS A 354 -16.45 -7.62 8.48
N ALA A 355 -16.25 -6.37 8.90
CA ALA A 355 -16.13 -6.04 10.32
C ALA A 355 -17.38 -6.47 11.13
N LEU A 356 -18.58 -6.19 10.61
CA LEU A 356 -19.84 -6.56 11.28
C LEU A 356 -20.02 -8.08 11.39
N ILE A 357 -19.69 -8.84 10.35
CA ILE A 357 -19.66 -10.32 10.38
C ILE A 357 -18.70 -10.80 11.49
N ARG A 358 -17.49 -10.21 11.58
CA ARG A 358 -16.47 -10.66 12.54
C ARG A 358 -16.99 -10.69 13.97
N PHE A 359 -17.71 -9.65 14.32
CA PHE A 359 -18.16 -9.39 15.68
C PHE A 359 -19.60 -9.82 15.92
N GLY A 360 -20.19 -10.57 14.97
CA GLY A 360 -21.55 -11.08 15.08
C GLY A 360 -22.60 -9.98 15.25
N ARG A 361 -22.39 -8.81 14.65
CA ARG A 361 -23.31 -7.66 14.71
C ARG A 361 -24.42 -7.84 13.67
N TRP A 362 -25.16 -8.94 13.77
CA TRP A 362 -26.08 -9.40 12.74
C TRP A 362 -27.21 -8.43 12.48
N GLU A 363 -27.83 -7.89 13.52
CA GLU A 363 -28.92 -6.93 13.43
C GLU A 363 -28.44 -5.63 12.77
N GLU A 364 -27.29 -5.09 13.21
CA GLU A 364 -26.67 -3.91 12.60
C GLU A 364 -26.30 -4.17 11.12
N LEU A 365 -25.85 -5.37 10.79
CA LEU A 365 -25.53 -5.73 9.41
C LEU A 365 -26.77 -5.71 8.52
N LEU A 366 -27.94 -6.13 9.02
CA LEU A 366 -29.18 -6.11 8.25
C LEU A 366 -29.70 -4.69 8.00
N GLU A 367 -29.26 -3.71 8.78
CA GLU A 367 -29.51 -2.28 8.57
C GLU A 367 -28.60 -1.67 7.49
N VAL A 368 -27.54 -2.37 7.06
CA VAL A 368 -26.67 -1.91 5.98
C VAL A 368 -27.40 -2.03 4.65
N GLU A 369 -27.76 -0.89 4.08
CA GLU A 369 -28.38 -0.80 2.76
C GLU A 369 -27.37 -1.02 1.64
N ALA A 370 -27.80 -1.73 0.60
CA ALA A 370 -27.05 -1.82 -0.65
C ALA A 370 -27.00 -0.43 -1.31
N PRO A 371 -25.86 -0.02 -1.90
CA PRO A 371 -25.77 1.26 -2.61
C PRO A 371 -26.81 1.41 -3.72
N ALA A 372 -27.36 2.62 -3.87
CA ALA A 372 -28.36 2.91 -4.90
C ALA A 372 -27.81 2.76 -6.33
N ASP A 373 -26.55 3.18 -6.55
CA ASP A 373 -25.84 2.96 -7.81
C ASP A 373 -25.02 1.66 -7.74
N ALA A 374 -25.68 0.55 -8.05
CA ALA A 374 -25.08 -0.78 -8.04
C ALA A 374 -24.02 -0.99 -9.13
N ILE A 375 -23.92 -0.10 -10.13
CA ILE A 375 -22.87 -0.19 -11.17
C ILE A 375 -21.59 0.46 -10.63
N LEU A 376 -21.69 1.67 -10.10
CA LEU A 376 -20.56 2.36 -9.50
C LEU A 376 -20.02 1.55 -8.31
N TRP A 377 -20.90 1.04 -7.46
CA TRP A 377 -20.60 0.31 -6.24
C TRP A 377 -20.79 -1.21 -6.36
N SER A 378 -20.38 -1.77 -7.50
CA SER A 378 -20.66 -3.18 -7.82
C SER A 378 -20.10 -4.18 -6.80
N ILE A 379 -18.89 -3.99 -6.27
CA ILE A 379 -18.32 -4.91 -5.28
C ILE A 379 -19.02 -4.73 -3.94
N THR A 380 -19.18 -3.49 -3.48
CA THR A 380 -19.85 -3.18 -2.20
C THR A 380 -21.27 -3.72 -2.18
N THR A 381 -21.99 -3.64 -3.31
CA THR A 381 -23.32 -4.21 -3.47
C THR A 381 -23.32 -5.73 -3.30
N ALA A 382 -22.42 -6.43 -4.01
CA ALA A 382 -22.28 -7.88 -3.86
C ALA A 382 -21.94 -8.26 -2.41
N VAL A 383 -20.93 -7.63 -1.81
CA VAL A 383 -20.50 -7.91 -0.43
C VAL A 383 -21.62 -7.65 0.58
N THR A 384 -22.46 -6.62 0.37
CA THR A 384 -23.62 -6.34 1.24
C THR A 384 -24.63 -7.47 1.21
N TYR A 385 -24.99 -7.98 0.03
CA TYR A 385 -25.90 -9.13 -0.09
C TYR A 385 -25.29 -10.40 0.49
N TYR A 386 -24.00 -10.64 0.28
CA TYR A 386 -23.26 -11.74 0.93
C TYR A 386 -23.39 -11.68 2.46
N GLY A 387 -23.11 -10.52 3.06
CA GLY A 387 -23.20 -10.37 4.51
C GLY A 387 -24.61 -10.57 5.03
N ARG A 388 -25.62 -10.03 4.33
CA ARG A 388 -27.04 -10.18 4.71
C ARG A 388 -27.47 -11.64 4.66
N ALA A 389 -27.05 -12.39 3.63
CA ALA A 389 -27.31 -13.83 3.54
C ALA A 389 -26.74 -14.59 4.74
N ILE A 390 -25.48 -14.33 5.11
CA ILE A 390 -24.85 -14.92 6.30
C ILE A 390 -25.63 -14.57 7.57
N ALA A 391 -25.93 -13.29 7.81
CA ALA A 391 -26.63 -12.84 9.01
C ALA A 391 -28.02 -13.46 9.15
N LEU A 392 -28.81 -13.47 8.06
CA LEU A 392 -30.14 -14.11 8.05
C LEU A 392 -30.04 -15.61 8.30
N GLY A 393 -29.02 -16.26 7.73
CA GLY A 393 -28.72 -17.66 8.00
C GLY A 393 -28.49 -17.90 9.50
N VAL A 394 -27.56 -17.15 10.12
CA VAL A 394 -27.25 -17.26 11.56
C VAL A 394 -28.51 -17.07 12.41
N LEU A 395 -29.38 -16.14 12.04
CA LEU A 395 -30.64 -15.85 12.74
C LEU A 395 -31.77 -16.86 12.44
N GLY A 396 -31.51 -17.91 11.67
CA GLY A 396 -32.49 -18.95 11.33
C GLY A 396 -33.53 -18.54 10.29
N ARG A 397 -33.38 -17.38 9.66
CA ARG A 397 -34.29 -16.83 8.63
C ARG A 397 -33.97 -17.38 7.24
N LYS A 398 -34.08 -18.70 7.10
CA LYS A 398 -33.54 -19.48 5.96
C LYS A 398 -34.03 -19.03 4.58
N GLU A 399 -35.33 -18.80 4.41
CA GLU A 399 -35.87 -18.35 3.11
C GLU A 399 -35.31 -16.98 2.71
N GLU A 400 -35.23 -16.06 3.66
CA GLU A 400 -34.69 -14.72 3.42
C GLU A 400 -33.18 -14.79 3.14
N ALA A 401 -32.46 -15.67 3.83
CA ALA A 401 -31.05 -15.93 3.58
C ALA A 401 -30.80 -16.43 2.15
N ARG A 402 -31.63 -17.36 1.64
CA ARG A 402 -31.58 -17.82 0.25
C ARG A 402 -31.85 -16.70 -0.74
N ALA A 403 -32.86 -15.87 -0.47
CA ALA A 403 -33.16 -14.72 -1.32
C ALA A 403 -32.00 -13.72 -1.39
N GLU A 404 -31.31 -13.45 -0.28
CA GLU A 404 -30.11 -12.60 -0.27
C GLU A 404 -28.91 -13.28 -0.94
N ARG A 405 -28.76 -14.62 -0.82
CA ARG A 405 -27.75 -15.39 -1.56
C ARG A 405 -27.95 -15.29 -3.07
N ASP A 406 -29.19 -15.38 -3.54
CA ASP A 406 -29.50 -15.24 -4.97
C ASP A 406 -29.17 -13.83 -5.48
N LYS A 407 -29.48 -12.78 -4.70
CA LYS A 407 -29.07 -11.40 -5.02
C LYS A 407 -27.56 -11.25 -5.05
N PHE A 408 -26.85 -11.88 -4.11
CA PHE A 408 -25.39 -11.88 -4.09
C PHE A 408 -24.80 -12.51 -5.36
N GLU A 409 -25.27 -13.69 -5.77
CA GLU A 409 -24.75 -14.35 -6.98
C GLU A 409 -25.03 -13.52 -8.25
N GLN A 410 -26.21 -12.89 -8.33
CA GLN A 410 -26.53 -11.96 -9.42
C GLN A 410 -25.61 -10.74 -9.43
N ALA A 411 -25.42 -10.09 -8.28
CA ALA A 411 -24.54 -8.94 -8.15
C ALA A 411 -23.07 -9.30 -8.46
N ARG A 412 -22.60 -10.44 -7.96
CA ARG A 412 -21.25 -10.97 -8.22
C ARG A 412 -21.02 -11.20 -9.72
N ALA A 413 -21.98 -11.80 -10.42
CA ALA A 413 -21.88 -12.01 -11.86
C ALA A 413 -21.80 -10.68 -12.63
N ALA A 414 -22.51 -9.65 -12.16
CA ALA A 414 -22.59 -8.33 -12.76
C ALA A 414 -21.38 -7.42 -12.51
N VAL A 415 -20.47 -7.77 -11.56
CA VAL A 415 -19.23 -6.99 -11.34
C VAL A 415 -18.44 -6.89 -12.65
N PRO A 416 -17.95 -5.70 -13.07
CA PRO A 416 -17.11 -5.58 -14.25
C PRO A 416 -15.79 -6.34 -14.11
N ARG A 417 -15.18 -6.76 -15.23
CA ARG A 417 -13.93 -7.56 -15.20
C ARG A 417 -12.72 -6.73 -14.76
N GLU A 418 -12.79 -5.42 -15.00
CA GLU A 418 -11.76 -4.44 -14.73
C GLU A 418 -11.61 -4.18 -13.22
N ARG A 419 -12.69 -4.41 -12.46
CA ARG A 419 -12.70 -4.25 -11.01
C ARG A 419 -11.65 -5.11 -10.33
N ARG A 420 -10.81 -4.46 -9.53
CA ARG A 420 -9.77 -5.09 -8.74
C ARG A 420 -10.20 -5.24 -7.29
N TRP A 421 -9.58 -6.19 -6.62
CA TRP A 421 -9.59 -6.29 -5.17
C TRP A 421 -8.15 -6.15 -4.71
N GLY A 422 -7.85 -5.06 -4.02
CA GLY A 422 -6.48 -4.60 -3.85
C GLY A 422 -5.76 -4.40 -5.20
N ILE A 423 -4.44 -4.36 -5.14
CA ILE A 423 -3.61 -4.19 -6.35
C ILE A 423 -3.54 -5.52 -7.13
N THR A 424 -3.57 -6.67 -6.46
CA THR A 424 -3.06 -7.93 -7.02
C THR A 424 -4.12 -8.85 -7.63
N ALA A 425 -5.39 -8.80 -7.23
CA ALA A 425 -6.43 -9.72 -7.71
C ALA A 425 -7.56 -9.04 -8.50
N VAL A 426 -8.23 -9.81 -9.37
CA VAL A 426 -9.52 -9.40 -9.96
C VAL A 426 -10.62 -9.60 -8.91
N ALA A 427 -11.56 -8.67 -8.80
CA ALA A 427 -12.60 -8.73 -7.78
C ALA A 427 -13.45 -10.01 -7.87
N LYS A 428 -13.72 -10.50 -9.08
CA LYS A 428 -14.46 -11.76 -9.30
C LYS A 428 -13.78 -12.99 -8.68
N GLU A 429 -12.45 -13.04 -8.68
CA GLU A 429 -11.69 -14.15 -8.10
C GLU A 429 -11.86 -14.18 -6.58
N VAL A 430 -11.81 -13.00 -5.94
CA VAL A 430 -12.03 -12.88 -4.49
C VAL A 430 -13.49 -13.17 -4.11
N LEU A 431 -14.45 -12.71 -4.92
CA LEU A 431 -15.86 -12.98 -4.68
C LEU A 431 -16.25 -14.46 -4.87
N GLU A 432 -15.43 -15.28 -5.54
CA GLU A 432 -15.63 -16.74 -5.56
C GLU A 432 -15.38 -17.36 -4.17
N VAL A 433 -14.43 -16.83 -3.40
CA VAL A 433 -14.25 -17.22 -1.97
C VAL A 433 -15.50 -16.88 -1.18
N ALA A 434 -16.04 -15.67 -1.37
CA ALA A 434 -17.29 -15.24 -0.73
C ALA A 434 -18.48 -16.14 -1.10
N SER A 435 -18.56 -16.59 -2.36
CA SER A 435 -19.62 -17.49 -2.85
C SER A 435 -19.60 -18.84 -2.16
N LEU A 436 -18.44 -19.51 -2.13
CA LEU A 436 -18.32 -20.80 -1.44
C LEU A 436 -18.49 -20.66 0.08
N MET A 437 -18.02 -19.55 0.67
CA MET A 437 -18.24 -19.26 2.09
C MET A 437 -19.73 -19.07 2.41
N CYS A 438 -20.44 -18.29 1.58
CA CYS A 438 -21.88 -18.06 1.72
C CYS A 438 -22.67 -19.37 1.64
N GLU A 439 -22.47 -20.13 0.57
CA GLU A 439 -23.18 -21.38 0.36
C GLU A 439 -22.84 -22.41 1.45
N GLY A 440 -21.56 -22.52 1.85
CA GLY A 440 -21.15 -23.42 2.93
C GLY A 440 -21.84 -23.10 4.26
N GLU A 441 -21.90 -21.83 4.65
CA GLU A 441 -22.58 -21.39 5.88
C GLU A 441 -24.10 -21.64 5.82
N LEU A 442 -24.75 -21.40 4.68
CA LEU A 442 -26.19 -21.65 4.55
C LEU A 442 -26.53 -23.14 4.55
N VAL A 443 -25.81 -23.95 3.77
CA VAL A 443 -25.97 -25.41 3.72
C VAL A 443 -25.74 -26.03 5.09
N TYR A 444 -24.80 -25.51 5.88
CA TYR A 444 -24.60 -25.93 7.26
C TYR A 444 -25.88 -25.74 8.10
N ARG A 445 -26.50 -24.57 8.02
CA ARG A 445 -27.72 -24.23 8.77
C ARG A 445 -28.96 -24.96 8.27
N GLU A 446 -28.90 -25.52 7.07
CA GLU A 446 -29.91 -26.41 6.51
C GLU A 446 -29.78 -27.85 7.02
N GLY A 447 -28.65 -28.20 7.66
CA GLY A 447 -28.40 -29.52 8.26
C GLY A 447 -27.54 -30.43 7.37
N GLU A 448 -27.11 -29.97 6.20
CA GLU A 448 -26.26 -30.72 5.26
C GLU A 448 -24.77 -30.55 5.62
N HIS A 449 -24.37 -30.97 6.83
CA HIS A 449 -23.07 -30.61 7.41
C HIS A 449 -21.86 -31.07 6.58
N ASP A 450 -21.84 -32.30 6.06
CA ASP A 450 -20.68 -32.79 5.28
C ASP A 450 -20.47 -32.00 3.99
N ARG A 451 -21.56 -31.69 3.29
CA ARG A 451 -21.52 -30.85 2.08
C ARG A 451 -21.05 -29.44 2.43
N ALA A 452 -21.50 -28.87 3.56
CA ALA A 452 -21.03 -27.57 4.03
C ALA A 452 -19.51 -27.56 4.27
N PHE A 453 -18.98 -28.58 4.94
CA PHE A 453 -17.54 -28.68 5.18
C PHE A 453 -16.74 -28.85 3.90
N ASP A 454 -17.24 -29.59 2.91
CA ASP A 454 -16.58 -29.70 1.60
C ASP A 454 -16.53 -28.36 0.84
N LEU A 455 -17.62 -27.59 0.89
CA LEU A 455 -17.67 -26.24 0.32
C LEU A 455 -16.68 -25.30 1.02
N LEU A 456 -16.64 -25.32 2.35
CA LEU A 456 -15.73 -24.48 3.14
C LEU A 456 -14.26 -24.87 2.94
N ARG A 457 -13.93 -26.16 2.82
CA ARG A 457 -12.56 -26.60 2.46
C ARG A 457 -12.17 -26.13 1.06
N ARG A 458 -13.10 -26.14 0.10
CA ARG A 458 -12.84 -25.56 -1.24
C ARG A 458 -12.64 -24.05 -1.18
N ALA A 459 -13.42 -23.34 -0.36
CA ALA A 459 -13.25 -21.91 -0.13
C ALA A 459 -11.88 -21.59 0.48
N VAL A 460 -11.41 -22.41 1.44
CA VAL A 460 -10.04 -22.32 1.99
C VAL A 460 -8.99 -22.49 0.88
N THR A 461 -9.12 -23.50 0.02
CA THR A 461 -8.19 -23.69 -1.11
C THR A 461 -8.17 -22.49 -2.05
N LEU A 462 -9.33 -21.86 -2.32
CA LEU A 462 -9.36 -20.64 -3.13
C LEU A 462 -8.68 -19.47 -2.43
N GLU A 463 -8.96 -19.27 -1.13
CA GLU A 463 -8.32 -18.22 -0.31
C GLU A 463 -6.79 -18.37 -0.30
N ASP A 464 -6.27 -19.59 -0.08
CA ASP A 464 -4.82 -19.87 -0.02
C ASP A 464 -4.08 -19.60 -1.34
N ASN A 465 -4.82 -19.63 -2.45
CA ASN A 465 -4.30 -19.41 -3.80
C ASN A 465 -4.48 -17.96 -4.29
N LEU A 466 -5.10 -17.10 -3.48
CA LEU A 466 -5.12 -15.68 -3.76
C LEU A 466 -3.69 -15.10 -3.73
N PRO A 467 -3.38 -14.12 -4.60
CA PRO A 467 -2.05 -13.51 -4.61
C PRO A 467 -1.80 -12.72 -3.33
N TYR A 468 -0.51 -12.44 -3.06
CA TYR A 468 -0.12 -11.61 -1.93
C TYR A 468 -0.85 -10.27 -1.93
N SER A 469 -1.33 -9.86 -0.77
CA SER A 469 -1.79 -8.50 -0.49
C SER A 469 -1.64 -8.23 0.99
N ASP A 470 -1.47 -6.97 1.33
CA ASP A 470 -1.53 -6.50 2.70
C ASP A 470 -2.56 -5.37 2.78
N PRO A 471 -3.56 -5.43 3.70
CA PRO A 471 -4.01 -6.65 4.37
C PRO A 471 -4.41 -7.77 3.39
N PRO A 472 -4.58 -9.02 3.86
CA PRO A 472 -5.08 -10.11 3.03
C PRO A 472 -6.36 -9.73 2.28
N LEU A 473 -6.45 -10.14 1.00
CA LEU A 473 -7.56 -9.77 0.11
C LEU A 473 -8.91 -10.16 0.71
N TRP A 474 -9.02 -11.37 1.26
CA TRP A 474 -10.18 -11.81 2.02
C TRP A 474 -9.95 -11.57 3.52
N MET A 475 -10.69 -10.61 4.12
CA MET A 475 -10.46 -10.19 5.51
C MET A 475 -11.04 -11.16 6.56
N GLN A 476 -11.95 -12.05 6.16
CA GLN A 476 -12.60 -13.03 7.04
C GLN A 476 -12.07 -14.43 6.77
N PRO A 477 -10.98 -14.89 7.41
CA PRO A 477 -10.37 -16.17 7.09
C PRO A 477 -11.40 -17.30 7.09
N VAL A 478 -11.52 -18.01 5.97
CA VAL A 478 -12.52 -19.08 5.81
C VAL A 478 -12.27 -20.19 6.83
N ARG A 479 -10.98 -20.44 7.16
CA ARG A 479 -10.59 -21.40 8.20
C ARG A 479 -11.21 -21.10 9.56
N HIS A 480 -11.48 -19.83 9.89
CA HIS A 480 -12.11 -19.49 11.16
C HIS A 480 -13.56 -19.98 11.23
N ALA A 481 -14.32 -19.79 10.14
CA ALA A 481 -15.68 -20.30 10.02
C ALA A 481 -15.69 -21.84 9.98
N LEU A 482 -14.82 -22.44 9.15
CA LEU A 482 -14.68 -23.90 9.07
C LEU A 482 -14.40 -24.53 10.44
N GLY A 483 -13.37 -24.06 11.14
CA GLY A 483 -13.01 -24.56 12.47
C GLY A 483 -14.14 -24.39 13.49
N ALA A 484 -14.88 -23.27 13.42
CA ALA A 484 -16.01 -23.01 14.31
C ALA A 484 -17.12 -24.03 14.15
N LEU A 485 -17.54 -24.24 12.91
CA LEU A 485 -18.64 -25.12 12.55
C LEU A 485 -18.28 -26.60 12.76
N LEU A 486 -17.01 -26.97 12.59
CA LEU A 486 -16.47 -28.30 12.93
C LEU A 486 -16.56 -28.56 14.44
N LEU A 487 -16.17 -27.59 15.27
CA LEU A 487 -16.28 -27.70 16.73
C LEU A 487 -17.73 -27.86 17.19
N GLU A 488 -18.66 -27.12 16.59
CA GLU A 488 -20.10 -27.26 16.88
C GLU A 488 -20.64 -28.68 16.58
N GLN A 489 -20.02 -29.39 15.63
CA GLN A 489 -20.36 -30.79 15.31
C GLN A 489 -19.48 -31.82 16.03
N GLY A 490 -18.65 -31.41 16.99
CA GLY A 490 -17.75 -32.29 17.74
C GLY A 490 -16.56 -32.84 16.93
N ARG A 491 -16.26 -32.28 15.75
CA ARG A 491 -15.15 -32.67 14.87
C ARG A 491 -13.85 -31.96 15.27
N SER A 492 -13.45 -32.10 16.55
CA SER A 492 -12.38 -31.31 17.15
C SER A 492 -11.00 -31.53 16.50
N GLU A 493 -10.68 -32.75 16.07
CA GLU A 493 -9.40 -33.06 15.42
C GLU A 493 -9.23 -32.29 14.10
N GLU A 494 -10.29 -32.18 13.30
CA GLU A 494 -10.26 -31.44 12.04
C GLU A 494 -10.25 -29.93 12.27
N ALA A 495 -10.96 -29.45 13.31
CA ALA A 495 -10.93 -28.05 13.70
C ALA A 495 -9.52 -27.64 14.16
N GLU A 496 -8.84 -28.49 14.93
CA GLU A 496 -7.46 -28.25 15.36
C GLU A 496 -6.54 -28.06 14.15
N VAL A 497 -6.63 -28.92 13.13
CA VAL A 497 -5.83 -28.78 11.90
C VAL A 497 -6.04 -27.40 11.26
N ALA A 498 -7.31 -26.97 11.10
CA ALA A 498 -7.63 -25.68 10.50
C ALA A 498 -7.04 -24.50 11.30
N TYR A 499 -7.15 -24.53 12.63
CA TYR A 499 -6.62 -23.45 13.49
C TYR A 499 -5.09 -23.47 13.58
N ARG A 500 -4.44 -24.64 13.61
CA ARG A 500 -2.98 -24.74 13.60
C ARG A 500 -2.38 -24.20 12.30
N GLN A 501 -3.02 -24.48 11.16
CA GLN A 501 -2.66 -23.88 9.87
C GLN A 501 -2.80 -22.37 9.93
N ASP A 502 -3.95 -21.87 10.37
CA ASP A 502 -4.22 -20.43 10.45
C ASP A 502 -3.25 -19.70 11.38
N LEU A 503 -2.85 -20.31 12.51
CA LEU A 503 -1.87 -19.73 13.45
C LEU A 503 -0.40 -19.88 13.00
N GLY A 504 -0.14 -20.55 11.88
CA GLY A 504 1.22 -20.82 11.39
C GLY A 504 1.99 -21.82 12.25
N LEU A 505 1.27 -22.71 12.95
CA LEU A 505 1.80 -23.81 13.77
C LEU A 505 1.92 -25.12 12.99
N SER A 506 1.46 -25.13 11.74
CA SER A 506 1.56 -26.25 10.82
C SER A 506 2.69 -26.04 9.79
N GLN A 507 3.21 -27.13 9.25
CA GLN A 507 4.27 -27.12 8.21
C GLN A 507 3.72 -27.19 6.79
N ASP A 508 2.43 -27.52 6.63
CA ASP A 508 1.76 -27.71 5.33
C ASP A 508 1.20 -26.42 4.72
N LEU A 509 1.09 -25.35 5.52
CA LEU A 509 0.76 -24.01 5.06
C LEU A 509 1.94 -23.08 5.34
N SER A 510 2.34 -22.31 4.32
CA SER A 510 3.37 -21.31 4.52
C SER A 510 2.99 -20.34 5.62
N ARG A 511 3.94 -20.08 6.52
CA ARG A 511 3.79 -19.13 7.63
C ARG A 511 3.38 -17.73 7.15
N ARG A 512 3.72 -17.32 5.92
CA ARG A 512 3.28 -16.00 5.40
C ARG A 512 1.82 -15.95 4.98
N LYS A 513 1.19 -17.10 4.72
CA LYS A 513 -0.25 -17.23 4.49
C LYS A 513 -1.04 -17.34 5.81
N ALA A 514 -0.38 -17.45 6.96
CA ALA A 514 -1.00 -17.57 8.27
C ALA A 514 -1.28 -16.21 8.95
N ARG A 515 -2.17 -16.20 9.95
CA ARG A 515 -2.58 -15.07 10.79
C ARG A 515 -2.06 -15.28 12.22
N LEU A 516 -0.76 -15.05 12.39
CA LEU A 516 -0.06 -15.33 13.64
C LEU A 516 -0.66 -14.55 14.80
N GLY A 517 -0.83 -15.20 15.96
CA GLY A 517 -1.24 -14.53 17.19
C GLY A 517 -2.67 -13.98 17.19
N ASN A 518 -3.51 -14.34 16.21
CA ASN A 518 -4.88 -13.85 16.15
C ASN A 518 -5.73 -14.47 17.29
N VAL A 519 -6.56 -13.66 17.94
CA VAL A 519 -7.29 -14.09 19.15
C VAL A 519 -8.31 -15.19 18.89
N TRP A 520 -8.73 -15.37 17.64
CA TRP A 520 -9.82 -16.25 17.24
C TRP A 520 -9.33 -17.69 17.03
N GLY A 521 -8.13 -17.85 16.48
CA GLY A 521 -7.42 -19.12 16.47
C GLY A 521 -6.91 -19.48 17.87
N VAL A 522 -6.30 -18.53 18.60
CA VAL A 522 -5.72 -18.82 19.93
C VAL A 522 -6.76 -19.29 20.93
N ALA A 523 -7.93 -18.64 21.00
CA ALA A 523 -8.98 -19.01 21.95
C ALA A 523 -9.64 -20.38 21.65
N ARG A 524 -9.40 -20.96 20.47
CA ARG A 524 -10.06 -22.19 19.99
C ARG A 524 -9.09 -23.33 19.71
N ALA A 525 -7.78 -23.06 19.70
CA ALA A 525 -6.71 -24.03 19.61
C ALA A 525 -6.16 -24.47 20.98
N ALA A 526 -6.51 -23.74 22.05
CA ALA A 526 -6.28 -24.12 23.44
C ALA A 526 -7.46 -24.93 23.97
#